data_AF-A0AAE0FF11-F1
#
_entry.id   AF-A0AAE0FF11-F1
#
_cell.length_a   1.000
_cell.length_b   1.000
_cell.length_c   1.000
_cell.angle_alpha   90.00
_cell.angle_beta   90.00
_cell.angle_gamma   90.00
#
_symmetry.space_group_name_H-M   'P 1'
#
loop_
_entity.id
_entity.type
_entity.pdbx_description
1 polymer ?
#
loop_
_entity_poly.entity_id
_entity_poly.type
_entity_poly.pdbx_seq_one_letter_code
_entity_poly.pdbx_strand_id
1 'polypeptide(L)' 'MSRLASNSALAHSGYQGPITFESFSSRVVSPLLSNTLCVWRDLWDDSEETAKQAKNFIDLQWDAAHQFTP' A
#
# COMPACT_ATOMS: atom_id res chain seq x y z
N MET A 1 -12.65 16.64 -2.38
CA MET A 1 -11.76 16.37 -1.24
C MET A 1 -12.13 15.03 -0.60
N SER A 2 -11.64 13.91 -1.14
CA SER A 2 -12.02 12.55 -0.70
C SER A 2 -10.82 11.58 -0.72
N ARG A 3 -9.71 11.94 -0.06
CA ARG A 3 -8.46 11.15 -0.14
C ARG A 3 -7.91 10.61 1.19
N LEU A 4 -8.66 10.64 2.29
CA LEU A 4 -8.16 10.16 3.60
C LEU A 4 -9.04 9.12 4.30
N ALA A 5 -10.11 8.62 3.65
CA ALA A 5 -11.15 7.86 4.35
C ALA A 5 -10.69 6.50 4.92
N SER A 6 -9.70 5.80 4.35
CA SER A 6 -9.33 4.46 4.83
C SER A 6 -8.48 4.48 6.11
N ASN A 7 -7.42 5.27 6.15
CA ASN A 7 -6.47 5.24 7.27
C ASN A 7 -7.04 5.91 8.52
N SER A 8 -7.80 6.98 8.35
CA SER A 8 -8.55 7.58 9.46
C SER A 8 -9.55 6.61 10.05
N ALA A 9 -10.28 5.83 9.23
CA ALA A 9 -11.20 4.81 9.73
C ALA A 9 -10.49 3.69 10.50
N LEU A 10 -9.33 3.23 10.00
CA LEU A 10 -8.50 2.24 10.70
C LEU A 10 -8.02 2.76 12.06
N ALA A 11 -7.50 4.00 12.11
CA ALA A 11 -7.06 4.63 13.36
C ALA A 11 -8.21 4.78 14.37
N HIS A 12 -9.38 5.25 13.92
CA HIS A 12 -10.58 5.39 14.78
C HIS A 12 -11.09 4.05 15.32
N SER A 13 -10.89 2.95 14.58
CA SER A 13 -11.26 1.61 15.06
C SER A 13 -10.31 1.05 16.13
N GLY A 14 -9.19 1.73 16.39
CA GLY A 14 -8.13 1.23 17.28
C GLY A 14 -7.36 0.05 16.71
N TYR A 15 -7.26 -0.05 15.38
CA TYR A 15 -6.52 -1.11 14.71
C TYR A 15 -5.02 -1.02 15.06
N GLN A 16 -4.46 -2.12 15.57
CA GLN A 16 -3.06 -2.22 16.00
C GLN A 16 -2.28 -3.30 15.23
N GLY A 17 -2.90 -3.89 14.20
CA GLY A 17 -2.28 -4.92 13.38
C GLY A 17 -1.32 -4.37 12.33
N PRO A 18 -0.61 -5.26 11.61
CA PRO A 18 0.31 -4.85 10.55
C PRO A 18 -0.43 -4.31 9.32
N ILE A 19 0.10 -3.23 8.74
CA ILE A 19 -0.31 -2.71 7.43
C ILE A 19 0.78 -3.08 6.43
N THR A 20 0.42 -3.83 5.38
CA THR A 20 1.39 -4.33 4.39
C THR A 20 1.12 -3.71 3.02
N PHE A 21 2.20 -3.31 2.35
CA PHE A 21 2.16 -2.93 0.94
C PHE A 21 2.33 -4.18 0.06
N GLU A 22 1.42 -4.37 -0.88
CA GLU A 22 1.51 -5.42 -1.89
C GLU A 22 1.39 -4.80 -3.29
N SER A 23 2.34 -5.11 -4.16
CA SER A 23 2.41 -4.62 -5.54
C SER A 23 2.97 -5.71 -6.45
N PHE A 24 2.46 -5.77 -7.68
CA PHE A 24 2.74 -6.85 -8.61
C PHE A 24 3.37 -6.32 -9.89
N SER A 25 4.36 -7.06 -10.39
CA SER A 25 4.91 -6.93 -11.73
C SER A 25 5.09 -8.32 -12.31
N SER A 26 4.79 -8.48 -13.59
CA SER A 26 4.96 -9.74 -14.33
C SER A 26 6.42 -10.17 -14.46
N ARG A 27 7.36 -9.24 -14.22
CA ARG A 27 8.82 -9.48 -14.24
C ARG A 27 9.34 -10.21 -13.01
N VAL A 28 8.62 -10.12 -11.89
CA VAL A 28 9.07 -10.63 -10.57
C VAL A 28 8.13 -11.69 -10.02
N VAL A 29 6.84 -11.62 -10.36
CA VAL A 29 5.81 -12.53 -9.84
C VAL A 29 5.76 -13.82 -10.66
N SER A 30 5.44 -14.94 -10.01
CA SER A 30 5.28 -16.22 -10.71
C SER A 30 4.25 -16.12 -11.85
N PRO A 31 4.47 -16.78 -13.01
CA PRO A 31 3.52 -16.73 -14.12
C PRO A 31 2.10 -17.17 -13.75
N LEU A 32 1.97 -18.14 -12.82
CA LEU A 32 0.66 -18.61 -12.34
C LEU A 32 -0.09 -17.50 -11.59
N LEU A 33 0.58 -16.82 -10.66
CA LEU A 33 -0.03 -15.75 -9.87
C LEU A 33 -0.28 -14.51 -10.73
N SER A 34 0.63 -14.14 -11.64
CA SER A 34 0.43 -13.05 -12.59
C SER A 34 -0.79 -13.25 -13.48
N ASN A 35 -1.01 -14.47 -13.98
CA ASN A 35 -2.20 -14.80 -14.76
C ASN A 35 -3.47 -14.80 -13.89
N THR A 36 -3.38 -15.32 -12.66
CA THR A 36 -4.52 -15.38 -11.73
C THR A 36 -4.99 -13.97 -11.33
N LEU A 37 -4.05 -13.05 -11.12
CA LEU A 37 -4.32 -11.66 -10.74
C LEU A 37 -4.42 -10.70 -11.94
N CYS A 38 -4.34 -11.20 -13.18
CA CYS A 38 -4.41 -10.40 -14.40
C CYS A 38 -3.38 -9.26 -14.47
N VAL A 39 -2.12 -9.54 -14.09
CA VAL A 39 -1.01 -8.57 -14.09
C VAL A 39 -0.43 -8.44 -15.50
N TRP A 40 -1.08 -7.65 -16.36
CA TRP A 40 -0.72 -7.52 -17.78
C TRP A 40 0.23 -6.37 -18.10
N ARG A 41 0.51 -5.49 -17.14
CA ARG A 41 1.42 -4.36 -17.29
C ARG A 41 2.41 -4.33 -16.14
N ASP A 42 3.63 -3.91 -16.45
CA ASP A 42 4.62 -3.54 -15.46
C ASP A 42 4.52 -2.03 -15.22
N LEU A 43 4.18 -1.65 -13.98
CA LEU A 43 3.96 -0.24 -13.58
C LEU A 43 5.21 0.41 -12.97
N TRP A 44 6.24 -0.38 -12.75
CA TRP A 44 7.51 0.02 -12.16
C TRP A 44 8.59 -0.97 -12.63
N ASP A 45 9.82 -0.49 -12.72
CA ASP A 45 10.99 -1.28 -13.14
C ASP A 45 11.95 -1.59 -11.98
N ASP A 46 11.87 -0.81 -10.89
CA ASP A 46 12.69 -0.96 -9.68
C ASP A 46 11.80 -1.27 -8.47
N SER A 47 11.91 -2.51 -7.97
CA SER A 47 11.14 -2.96 -6.81
C SER A 47 11.59 -2.31 -5.51
N GLU A 48 12.88 -2.02 -5.36
CA GLU A 48 13.43 -1.47 -4.11
C GLU A 48 12.97 -0.02 -3.93
N GLU A 49 13.07 0.77 -5.00
CA GLU A 49 12.61 2.16 -4.98
C GLU A 49 11.09 2.23 -4.74
N THR A 50 10.32 1.35 -5.40
CA THR A 50 8.87 1.24 -5.20
C THR A 50 8.54 0.90 -3.74
N ALA A 51 9.26 -0.03 -3.12
CA ALA A 51 9.04 -0.41 -1.72
C ALA A 51 9.36 0.73 -0.75
N LYS A 52 10.44 1.49 -0.97
CA LYS A 52 10.79 2.67 -0.15
C LYS A 52 9.70 3.73 -0.22
N GLN A 53 9.25 4.06 -1.43
CA GLN A 53 8.20 5.05 -1.64
C GLN A 53 6.88 4.63 -0.99
N ALA A 54 6.50 3.35 -1.13
CA ALA A 54 5.29 2.82 -0.51
C ALA A 54 5.35 2.85 1.02
N LYS A 55 6.49 2.47 1.62
CA LYS A 55 6.67 2.55 3.07
C LYS A 55 6.55 4.00 3.57
N ASN A 56 7.25 4.94 2.93
CA ASN A 56 7.17 6.35 3.30
C ASN A 56 5.74 6.88 3.19
N PHE A 57 5.02 6.50 2.14
CA PHE A 57 3.62 6.89 1.97
C PHE A 57 2.72 6.33 3.09
N ILE A 58 2.87 5.05 3.45
CA ILE A 58 2.10 4.44 4.54
C ILE A 58 2.37 5.14 5.87
N ASP A 59 3.64 5.36 6.21
CA ASP A 59 4.03 6.02 7.46
C ASP A 59 3.42 7.44 7.55
N LEU A 60 3.55 8.25 6.49
CA LEU A 60 2.97 9.60 6.43
C LEU A 60 1.45 9.61 6.60
N GLN A 61 0.76 8.68 5.93
CA GLN A 61 -0.69 8.62 5.99
C GLN A 61 -1.20 8.06 7.33
N TRP A 62 -0.42 7.23 7.99
CA TRP A 62 -0.71 6.71 9.33
C TRP A 62 -0.54 7.80 10.38
N ASP A 63 0.55 8.55 10.33
CA ASP A 63 0.80 9.70 11.21
C ASP A 63 -0.29 10.76 11.05
N ALA A 64 -0.64 11.10 9.81
CA ALA A 64 -1.73 12.02 9.53
C ALA A 64 -3.06 11.52 10.11
N ALA A 65 -3.37 10.22 10.00
CA ALA A 65 -4.61 9.66 10.55
C ALA A 65 -4.73 9.81 12.08
N HIS A 66 -3.62 9.70 12.81
CA HIS A 66 -3.61 9.83 14.27
C HIS A 66 -3.71 11.29 14.73
N GLN A 67 -3.26 12.26 13.92
CA GLN A 67 -3.41 13.69 14.24
C GLN A 67 -4.87 14.17 14.23
N PHE A 68 -5.77 13.45 13.55
CA PHE A 68 -7.19 13.78 13.44
C PHE A 68 -8.11 12.87 14.28
N THR A 69 -7.55 11.98 15.10
CA THR A 69 -8.34 11.13 16.01
C THR A 69 -8.34 11.81 17.40
N PRO A 70 -9.50 12.25 17.94
CA PRO A 70 -9.58 12.95 19.22
C PRO A 70 -9.27 12.08 20.44
#